data_AF-A0A068UIK6-F1
#
_entry.id   AF-A0A068UIK6-F1
#
_cell.length_a   1.000
_cell.length_b   1.000
_cell.length_c   1.000
_cell.angle_alpha   90.00
_cell.angle_beta   90.00
_cell.angle_gamma   90.00
#
_symmetry.space_group_name_H-M   'P 1'
#
loop_
_entity.id
_entity.type
_entity.pdbx_description
1 polymer ?
#
loop_
_entity_poly.entity_id
_entity_poly.type
_entity_poly.pdbx_seq_one_letter_code
_entity_poly.pdbx_strand_id
1 'polypeptide(L)' 'MAKSIHHAREENRQRHIKVGRQVVNVPSFMVRVDSQKHIDFSITSPFGGGRAGRVKRKNQKAAAKKAASGDGDEENEE' A
#
# COMPACT_ATOMS: atom_id res chain seq x y z
N MET A 1 -10.07 0.55 -3.73
CA MET A 1 -9.94 1.79 -4.53
C MET A 1 -9.84 2.99 -3.61
N ALA A 2 -9.28 4.10 -4.11
CA ALA A 2 -8.96 5.29 -3.33
C ALA A 2 -10.17 5.96 -2.66
N LYS A 3 -9.91 6.67 -1.55
CA LYS A 3 -10.91 7.37 -0.73
C LYS A 3 -11.27 8.76 -1.26
N SER A 4 -10.32 9.41 -1.93
CA SER A 4 -10.46 10.77 -2.46
C SER A 4 -9.58 10.94 -3.69
N ILE A 5 -9.78 12.03 -4.43
CA ILE A 5 -8.96 12.36 -5.60
C ILE A 5 -7.49 12.60 -5.24
N HIS A 6 -7.23 13.13 -4.05
CA HIS A 6 -5.87 13.35 -3.56
C HIS A 6 -5.19 12.02 -3.23
N HIS A 7 -5.93 11.12 -2.58
CA HIS A 7 -5.45 9.77 -2.30
C HIS A 7 -5.16 9.00 -3.60
N ALA A 8 -6.02 9.11 -4.62
CA ALA A 8 -5.78 8.49 -5.93
C ALA A 8 -4.49 9.00 -6.61
N ARG A 9 -4.21 10.31 -6.50
CA ARG A 9 -2.98 10.91 -7.04
C ARG A 9 -1.72 10.37 -6.34
N GLU A 10 -1.77 10.18 -5.03
CA GLU A 10 -0.67 9.57 -4.27
C GLU A 10 -0.50 8.09 -4.59
N GLU A 11 -1.58 7.30 -4.60
CA GLU A 11 -1.56 5.88 -4.97
C GLU A 11 -0.95 5.68 -6.36
N ASN A 12 -1.32 6.52 -7.33
CA ASN A 12 -0.77 6.47 -8.68
C ASN A 12 0.73 6.81 -8.69
N ARG A 13 1.13 7.95 -8.10
CA ARG A 13 2.55 8.37 -8.04
C ARG A 13 3.46 7.34 -7.36
N GLN A 14 2.96 6.69 -6.31
CA GLN A 14 3.67 5.64 -5.58
C GLN A 14 3.73 4.30 -6.32
N ARG A 15 3.24 4.24 -7.57
CA ARG A 15 3.27 3.08 -8.47
C ARG A 15 2.37 1.94 -7.98
N HIS A 16 1.25 2.25 -7.32
CA HIS A 16 0.33 1.23 -6.82
C HIS A 16 -0.75 0.82 -7.83
N ILE A 17 -0.99 1.61 -8.88
CA ILE A 17 -2.06 1.35 -9.87
C ILE A 17 -1.47 0.80 -11.17
N LYS A 18 -2.11 -0.22 -11.73
CA LYS A 18 -1.86 -0.72 -13.09
C LYS A 18 -3.10 -0.56 -13.97
N VAL A 19 -2.86 -0.36 -15.26
CA VAL A 19 -3.88 -0.43 -16.32
C VAL A 19 -3.48 -1.60 -17.21
N GLY A 20 -4.26 -2.68 -17.17
CA GLY A 20 -3.90 -3.95 -17.78
C GLY A 20 -2.65 -4.54 -17.14
N ARG A 21 -1.55 -4.59 -17.90
CA ARG A 21 -0.24 -5.11 -17.46
C ARG A 21 0.75 -4.01 -17.07
N GLN A 22 0.44 -2.75 -17.37
CA GLN A 22 1.35 -1.64 -17.19
C GLN A 22 1.08 -0.89 -15.89
N VAL A 23 2.12 -0.67 -15.08
CA VAL A 23 2.04 0.21 -13.91
C VAL A 23 2.08 1.66 -14.37
N VAL A 24 1.11 2.46 -13.91
CA VAL A 24 0.97 3.88 -14.26
C VAL A 24 1.35 4.73 -13.05
N ASN A 25 2.20 5.72 -13.26
CA ASN A 25 2.71 6.61 -12.21
C ASN A 25 2.50 8.12 -12.50
N VAL A 26 1.78 8.44 -13.58
CA VAL A 26 1.43 9.80 -13.96
C VAL A 26 -0.08 9.99 -13.76
N PRO A 27 -0.52 10.89 -12.87
CA PRO A 27 -1.94 11.07 -12.56
C PRO A 27 -2.74 11.76 -13.68
N SER A 28 -2.07 12.35 -14.68
CA SER A 28 -2.69 12.90 -15.88
C SER A 28 -2.81 11.89 -17.03
N PHE A 29 -2.52 10.61 -16.78
CA PHE A 29 -2.68 9.56 -17.80
C PHE A 29 -4.16 9.39 -18.17
N MET A 30 -4.48 9.63 -19.44
CA MET A 30 -5.83 9.48 -19.96
C MET A 30 -6.12 7.99 -20.25
N VAL A 31 -7.02 7.40 -19.45
CA VAL A 31 -7.40 5.99 -19.62
C VAL A 31 -8.40 5.86 -20.76
N ARG A 32 -8.15 4.94 -21.69
CA ARG A 32 -9.07 4.59 -22.78
C ARG A 32 -10.26 3.77 -22.23
N VAL A 33 -11.42 3.92 -22.85
CA VAL A 33 -12.68 3.25 -22.45
C VAL A 33 -12.50 1.72 -22.38
N ASP A 34 -11.84 1.11 -23.36
CA ASP A 34 -11.61 -0.34 -23.38
C ASP A 34 -10.74 -0.83 -22.21
N SER A 35 -9.82 0.02 -21.77
CA SER A 35 -8.88 -0.29 -20.68
C SER A 35 -9.44 0.04 -19.30
N GLN A 36 -10.60 0.70 -19.21
CA GLN A 36 -11.20 1.11 -17.94
C GLN A 36 -11.47 -0.08 -17.01
N LYS A 37 -11.91 -1.22 -17.56
CA LYS A 37 -12.17 -2.45 -16.79
C LYS A 37 -10.91 -3.13 -16.26
N HIS A 38 -9.75 -2.73 -16.77
CA HIS A 38 -8.46 -3.34 -16.45
C HIS A 38 -7.65 -2.50 -15.45
N ILE A 39 -8.29 -1.53 -14.78
CA ILE A 39 -7.67 -0.73 -13.72
C ILE A 39 -7.72 -1.51 -12.42
N ASP A 40 -6.56 -1.80 -11.85
CA ASP A 40 -6.46 -2.47 -10.56
C ASP A 40 -5.14 -2.10 -9.85
N PHE A 41 -4.96 -2.56 -8.61
CA PHE A 41 -3.66 -2.48 -7.95
C PHE A 41 -2.62 -3.33 -8.69
N SER A 42 -1.37 -2.85 -8.70
CA SER A 42 -0.24 -3.62 -9.19
C SER A 42 -0.03 -4.86 -8.33
N ILE A 43 0.29 -5.99 -8.95
CA ILE A 43 0.63 -7.25 -8.26
C ILE A 43 1.84 -7.05 -7.33
N THR A 44 2.75 -6.14 -7.71
CA THR A 44 3.93 -5.79 -6.91
C THR A 44 3.63 -4.80 -5.78
N SER A 45 2.45 -4.18 -5.79
CA SER A 45 2.03 -3.24 -4.75
C SER A 45 1.74 -3.97 -3.44
N PRO A 46 2.08 -3.40 -2.28
CA PRO A 46 1.63 -3.91 -0.98
C PRO A 46 0.11 -4.09 -0.87
N PHE A 47 -0.68 -3.31 -1.63
CA PHE A 47 -2.14 -3.39 -1.65
C PHE A 47 -2.68 -4.43 -2.66
N GLY A 48 -1.86 -4.87 -3.61
CA GLY A 48 -2.21 -5.88 -4.62
C GLY A 48 -1.68 -7.28 -4.30
N GLY A 49 -1.43 -7.58 -3.02
CA GLY A 49 -0.86 -8.86 -2.56
C GLY A 49 0.67 -8.92 -2.58
N GLY A 50 1.34 -7.84 -2.98
CA GLY A 50 2.80 -7.71 -2.94
C GLY A 50 3.34 -7.54 -1.52
N ARG A 51 4.67 -7.63 -1.40
CA ARG A 51 5.34 -7.54 -0.10
C ARG A 51 5.17 -6.15 0.52
N ALA A 52 4.91 -6.11 1.84
CA ALA A 52 4.85 -4.87 2.60
C ALA A 52 6.08 -3.96 2.40
N GLY A 53 5.85 -2.64 2.40
CA GLY A 53 6.88 -1.63 2.22
C GLY A 53 7.96 -1.65 3.31
N ARG A 54 9.08 -0.98 3.05
CA ARG A 54 10.27 -0.98 3.94
C ARG A 54 9.95 -0.55 5.37
N VAL A 55 9.23 0.55 5.54
CA VAL A 55 8.89 1.09 6.87
C VAL A 55 7.97 0.13 7.62
N LYS A 56 6.89 -0.34 6.98
CA LYS A 56 5.97 -1.32 7.59
C LYS A 56 6.71 -2.60 8.00
N ARG A 57 7.63 -3.11 7.18
CA ARG A 57 8.48 -4.26 7.53
C ARG A 57 9.44 -3.98 8.69
N LYS A 58 10.04 -2.77 8.75
CA LYS A 58 10.91 -2.37 9.87
C LYS A 58 10.11 -2.36 11.17
N ASN A 59 8.91 -1.79 11.15
CA ASN A 59 8.04 -1.69 12.32
C ASN A 59 7.53 -3.06 12.76
N GLN A 60 7.14 -3.93 11.83
CA GLN A 60 6.76 -5.32 12.14
C GLN A 60 7.90 -6.10 12.80
N LYS A 61 9.14 -5.95 12.33
CA LYS A 61 10.30 -6.59 12.96
C LYS A 61 10.57 -6.04 14.36
N ALA A 62 10.46 -4.73 14.55
CA ALA A 62 10.63 -4.10 15.85
C ALA A 62 9.55 -4.58 16.84
N ALA A 63 8.29 -4.65 16.40
CA ALA A 63 7.18 -5.16 17.21
C ALA A 63 7.38 -6.64 17.57
N ALA A 64 7.76 -7.48 16.61
CA ALA A 64 8.06 -8.90 16.87
C ALA A 64 9.22 -9.09 17.86
N LYS A 65 10.26 -8.25 17.78
CA LYS A 65 11.37 -8.27 18.73
C LYS A 65 10.93 -7.86 20.14
N LYS A 66 10.07 -6.83 20.26
CA LYS A 66 9.49 -6.42 21.55
C LYS A 66 8.59 -7.52 22.15
N ALA A 67 7.75 -8.14 21.33
CA ALA A 67 6.89 -9.25 21.76
C ALA A 67 7.72 -10.48 22.19
N ALA A 68 8.86 -10.74 21.54
CA ALA A 68 9.77 -11.82 21.91
C ALA A 68 10.65 -11.50 23.13
N SER A 69 10.79 -10.23 23.53
CA SER A 69 11.57 -9.83 24.72
C SER A 69 10.75 -9.75 26.01
N GLY A 70 9.45 -10.05 25.98
CA GLY A 70 8.63 -10.26 27.18
C GLY A 70 8.63 -9.11 28.17
N ASP A 71 8.60 -7.86 27.70
CA ASP A 71 8.38 -6.69 28.56
C ASP A 71 6.86 -6.46 28.62
N GLY A 72 6.20 -7.28 29.44
CA GLY A 72 4.82 -7.10 29.84
C GLY A 72 4.78 -6.08 30.96
N ASP A 73 4.54 -4.82 30.59
CA ASP A 73 4.11 -3.80 31.54
C ASP A 73 2.59 -3.95 31.70
N GLU A 74 2.21 -4.84 32.62
CA GLU A 74 0.98 -4.68 33.41
C GLU A 74 1.11 -3.37 34.21
N GLU A 75 -0.02 -2.73 34.52
CA GLU A 75 -0.21 -1.40 35.15
C GLU A 75 -0.34 -0.25 34.13
N ASN A 76 -1.54 0.32 33.90
CA ASN A 76 -2.24 1.12 34.89
C ASN A 76 -3.76 1.14 34.64
N GLU A 77 -4.52 0.68 35.64
CA GLU A 77 -5.93 1.01 35.83
C GLU A 77 -6.05 2.46 36.30
N GLU A 78 -6.50 3.39 35.44
CA GLU A 78 -7.43 4.50 35.77
C GLU A 78 -8.02 5.13 34.50
#